data_AF-A0A2Y1CTR3-F1
#
_entry.id   AF-A0A2Y1CTR3-F1
#
_cell.length_a   1.000
_cell.length_b   1.000
_cell.length_c   1.000
_cell.angle_alpha   90.00
_cell.angle_beta   90.00
_cell.angle_gamma   90.00
#
_symmetry.space_group_name_H-M   'P 1'
#
loop_
_entity.id
_entity.type
_entity.pdbx_description
1 polymer ?
#
loop_
_entity_poly.entity_id
_entity_poly.type
_entity_poly.pdbx_seq_one_letter_code
_entity_poly.pdbx_strand_id
1 'polypeptide(L)'
;MAFCTRQISASEISRRIGVSRAVLYKWKDEIIGNSAYQTMRKHNEPSLEAERDALREEVARLNQEIRRRQMELDILKKAEKIIKNLWSPPFLLH
;
A
#
# COMPACT_ATOMS: atom_id res chain seq x y z
N MET A 1 12.86 10.79 -0.18
CA MET A 1 12.92 10.41 -1.61
C MET A 1 11.59 10.78 -2.25
N ALA A 2 11.50 11.95 -2.89
CA ALA A 2 10.26 12.40 -3.51
C ALA A 2 10.05 11.67 -4.84
N PHE A 3 9.04 10.81 -4.94
CA PHE A 3 8.56 10.34 -6.23
C PHE A 3 8.01 11.55 -6.99
N CYS A 4 8.64 11.91 -8.10
CA CYS A 4 8.16 12.99 -8.97
C CYS A 4 6.77 12.63 -9.53
N THR A 5 5.72 13.05 -8.83
CA THR A 5 4.31 12.90 -9.22
C THR A 5 3.78 14.07 -10.07
N ARG A 6 4.64 15.02 -10.44
CA ARG A 6 4.22 16.13 -11.32
C ARG A 6 4.26 15.67 -12.78
N GLN A 7 3.08 15.38 -13.30
CA GLN A 7 2.85 15.01 -14.70
C GLN A 7 2.97 16.27 -15.60
N ILE A 8 4.20 16.74 -15.80
CA ILE A 8 4.50 17.88 -16.69
C ILE A 8 4.79 17.32 -18.08
N SER A 9 4.18 17.90 -19.12
CA SER A 9 4.38 17.44 -20.49
C SER A 9 5.83 17.60 -20.95
N ALA A 10 6.30 16.68 -21.80
CA ALA A 10 7.65 16.78 -22.39
C ALA A 10 7.86 18.10 -23.14
N SER A 11 6.81 18.64 -23.76
CA SER A 11 6.83 19.94 -24.45
C SER A 11 7.05 21.11 -23.48
N GLU A 12 6.48 21.04 -22.28
CA GLU A 12 6.68 22.09 -21.29
C GLU A 12 8.07 22.02 -20.67
N ILE A 13 8.59 20.81 -20.44
CA ILE A 13 9.97 20.61 -19.98
C ILE A 13 10.95 21.16 -21.02
N SER A 14 10.72 20.90 -22.31
CA SER A 14 11.59 21.36 -23.40
C SER A 14 11.64 22.89 -23.45
N ARG A 15 10.49 23.55 -23.32
CA ARG A 15 10.38 25.01 -23.27
C ARG A 15 11.09 25.60 -22.06
N ARG A 16 10.96 24.99 -20.87
CA ARG A 16 11.59 25.48 -19.64
C ARG A 16 13.11 25.39 -19.67
N ILE A 17 13.65 24.32 -20.26
CA ILE A 17 15.09 24.05 -20.30
C ILE A 17 15.73 24.66 -21.57
N GLY A 18 14.93 25.15 -22.51
CA GLY A 18 15.42 25.76 -23.76
C GLY A 18 15.98 24.76 -24.76
N VAL A 19 15.54 23.50 -24.68
CA VAL A 19 16.00 22.41 -25.56
C VAL A 19 14.86 21.90 -26.42
N SER A 20 15.18 21.27 -27.54
CA SER A 20 14.16 20.63 -28.36
C SER A 20 13.64 19.37 -27.67
N ARG A 21 12.39 18.98 -27.98
CA ARG A 21 11.80 17.73 -27.50
C ARG A 21 12.65 16.52 -27.91
N ALA A 22 13.30 16.54 -29.08
CA ALA A 22 14.17 15.45 -29.53
C ALA A 22 15.40 15.27 -28.63
N VAL A 23 16.00 16.36 -28.14
CA VAL A 23 17.14 16.31 -27.21
C VAL A 23 16.72 15.70 -25.87
N LEU A 24 15.52 16.04 -25.37
CA LEU A 24 14.98 15.40 -24.15
C LEU A 24 14.79 13.89 -24.30
N TYR A 25 14.28 13.42 -25.44
CA TYR A 25 14.15 11.99 -25.67
C TYR A 25 15.51 11.31 -25.84
N LYS A 26 16.48 11.98 -26.45
CA LYS A 26 17.85 11.49 -26.54
C LYS A 26 18.46 11.29 -25.14
N TRP A 27 18.36 12.29 -24.27
CA TRP A 27 18.84 12.18 -22.89
C TRP A 27 18.09 11.10 -22.10
N LYS A 28 16.77 10.97 -22.30
CA LYS A 28 15.99 9.88 -21.72
C LYS A 28 16.54 8.51 -22.14
N ASP A 29 16.87 8.35 -23.43
CA ASP A 29 17.42 7.11 -23.96
C ASP A 29 18.85 6.85 -23.47
N GLU A 30 19.67 7.87 -23.27
CA GLU A 30 21.03 7.76 -22.71
C GLU A 30 21.02 7.38 -21.22
N ILE A 31 20.08 7.92 -20.44
CA ILE A 31 20.02 7.70 -18.99
C ILE A 31 19.34 6.38 -18.63
N ILE A 32 18.21 6.07 -19.28
CA ILE A 32 17.35 4.93 -18.91
C ILE A 32 17.54 3.77 -19.90
N GLY A 33 17.93 4.03 -21.14
CA GLY A 33 17.94 3.03 -22.20
C GLY A 33 16.54 2.74 -22.76
N ASN A 34 16.45 2.48 -24.06
CA ASN A 34 15.18 2.18 -24.74
C ASN A 34 14.52 0.89 -24.20
N SER A 35 15.33 -0.13 -23.91
CA SER A 35 14.85 -1.42 -23.36
C SER A 35 14.20 -1.26 -21.98
N ALA A 36 14.88 -0.60 -21.03
CA ALA A 36 14.33 -0.42 -19.69
C ALA A 36 13.10 0.51 -19.71
N TYR A 37 13.11 1.55 -20.55
CA TYR A 37 11.95 2.41 -20.75
C TYR A 37 10.73 1.67 -21.30
N GLN A 38 10.92 0.76 -22.28
CA GLN A 38 9.83 -0.06 -22.80
C GLN A 38 9.28 -1.03 -21.76
N THR A 39 10.15 -1.69 -20.97
CA THR A 39 9.72 -2.54 -19.86
C THR A 39 8.89 -1.76 -18.84
N MET A 40 9.35 -0.57 -18.44
CA MET A 40 8.61 0.29 -17.51
C MET A 40 7.27 0.74 -18.10
N ARG A 41 7.23 1.16 -19.37
CA ARG A 41 5.99 1.53 -20.07
C ARG A 41 4.98 0.39 -20.10
N LYS A 42 5.44 -0.83 -20.39
CA LYS A 42 4.61 -2.04 -20.44
C LYS A 42 4.04 -2.40 -19.07
N HIS A 43 4.81 -2.16 -18.01
CA HIS A 43 4.38 -2.41 -16.64
C HIS A 43 3.45 -1.33 -16.09
N ASN A 44 3.50 -0.10 -16.63
CA ASN A 44 2.74 1.05 -16.12
C ASN A 44 1.30 1.15 -16.68
N GLU A 45 0.90 0.23 -17.56
CA GLU A 45 -0.41 0.18 -18.18
C GLU A 45 -1.22 -0.98 -17.54
N PRO A 46 -2.55 -0.80 -17.37
CA PRO A 46 -3.54 -1.27 -16.36
C PRO A 46 -3.24 -2.36 -15.29
N SER A 47 -2.24 -3.20 -15.48
CA SER A 47 -1.89 -4.33 -14.60
C SER A 47 -1.51 -3.93 -13.18
N LEU A 48 -0.74 -2.84 -13.01
CA LEU A 48 -0.31 -2.40 -11.68
C LEU A 48 -1.45 -1.78 -10.86
N GLU A 49 -2.37 -1.08 -11.51
CA GLU A 49 -3.52 -0.47 -10.81
C GLU A 49 -4.47 -1.57 -10.32
N ALA A 50 -4.76 -2.56 -11.16
CA ALA A 50 -5.54 -3.73 -10.80
C ALA A 50 -4.88 -4.57 -9.69
N GLU A 51 -3.56 -4.78 -9.76
CA GLU A 51 -2.81 -5.48 -8.72
C GLU A 51 -2.83 -4.71 -7.39
N ARG A 52 -2.65 -3.38 -7.45
CA ARG A 52 -2.73 -2.53 -6.26
C ARG A 52 -4.11 -2.56 -5.63
N ASP A 53 -5.17 -2.56 -6.44
CA ASP A 53 -6.54 -2.61 -5.92
C ASP A 53 -6.88 -3.99 -5.34
N ALA A 54 -6.44 -5.08 -5.98
CA ALA A 54 -6.55 -6.43 -5.41
C ALA A 54 -5.81 -6.55 -4.06
N LEU A 55 -4.61 -5.96 -3.94
CA LEU A 55 -3.87 -5.92 -2.68
C LEU A 55 -4.62 -5.12 -1.61
N ARG A 56 -5.28 -4.02 -1.98
CA ARG A 56 -6.08 -3.23 -1.03
C ARG A 56 -7.30 -4.00 -0.53
N GLU A 57 -7.97 -4.74 -1.41
CA GLU A 57 -9.08 -5.61 -1.04
C GLU A 57 -8.63 -6.70 -0.08
N GLU A 58 -7.48 -7.33 -0.34
CA GLU A 58 -6.93 -8.36 0.54
C GLU A 58 -6.55 -7.80 1.92
N VAL A 59 -5.94 -6.62 1.96
CA VAL A 59 -5.66 -5.91 3.23
C VAL A 59 -6.95 -5.61 3.99
N ALA A 60 -8.02 -5.16 3.31
CA ALA A 60 -9.30 -4.90 3.94
C ALA A 60 -9.91 -6.18 4.53
N ARG A 61 -9.89 -7.29 3.76
CA ARG A 61 -10.37 -8.60 4.18
C ARG A 61 -9.62 -9.11 5.42
N LEU A 62 -8.28 -9.05 5.40
CA LEU A 62 -7.45 -9.48 6.52
C LEU A 62 -7.68 -8.62 7.77
N ASN A 63 -7.84 -7.30 7.61
CA ASN A 63 -8.16 -6.43 8.74
C ASN A 63 -9.53 -6.76 9.37
N GLN A 64 -10.53 -7.11 8.56
CA GLN A 64 -11.83 -7.55 9.05
C GLN A 64 -11.71 -8.87 9.83
N GLU A 65 -10.94 -9.82 9.30
CA GLU A 65 -10.65 -11.10 9.95
C GLU A 65 -9.96 -10.91 11.31
N ILE A 66 -8.95 -10.04 11.39
CA ILE A 66 -8.26 -9.69 12.64
C ILE A 66 -9.25 -9.10 13.66
N ARG A 67 -10.10 -8.15 13.25
CA ARG A 67 -11.11 -7.56 14.13
C ARG A 67 -12.08 -8.61 14.66
N ARG A 68 -12.54 -9.54 13.81
CA ARG A 68 -13.42 -10.63 14.24
C ARG A 68 -12.76 -11.51 15.29
N ARG A 69 -11.53 -11.97 15.03
CA ARG A 69 -10.78 -12.79 15.99
C ARG A 69 -10.52 -12.06 17.31
N GLN A 70 -10.26 -10.75 17.26
CA GLN A 70 -10.08 -9.96 18.47
C GLN A 70 -11.35 -9.96 19.33
N MET A 71 -12.52 -9.79 18.70
CA MET A 71 -13.81 -9.87 19.41
C MET A 71 -14.05 -11.27 20.01
N GLU A 72 -13.75 -12.34 19.27
CA GLU A 72 -13.85 -13.71 19.77
C GLU A 72 -12.98 -13.91 21.02
N LEU A 73 -11.73 -13.45 20.99
CA LEU A 73 -10.82 -13.49 22.14
C LEU A 73 -11.35 -12.68 23.34
N ASP A 74 -11.89 -11.49 23.09
CA ASP A 74 -12.41 -10.63 24.17
C ASP A 74 -13.64 -11.27 24.85
N ILE A 75 -14.51 -11.93 24.08
CA ILE A 75 -15.64 -12.70 24.61
C ILE A 75 -15.13 -13.84 25.49
N LEU A 76 -14.15 -14.62 25.00
CA LEU A 76 -13.58 -15.75 25.74
C LEU A 76 -12.90 -15.29 27.03
N LYS A 77 -12.11 -14.21 27.00
CA LYS A 77 -11.50 -13.61 28.20
C LYS A 77 -12.53 -13.14 29.21
N LYS A 78 -13.64 -12.57 28.75
CA LYS A 78 -14.73 -12.13 29.63
C LYS A 78 -15.40 -13.34 30.29
N ALA A 79 -15.65 -14.41 29.54
CA ALA A 79 -16.18 -15.66 30.08
C ALA A 79 -15.23 -16.27 31.13
N GLU A 80 -13.93 -16.33 30.84
CA GLU A 80 -12.91 -16.79 31.78
C GLU A 80 -12.93 -15.99 33.09
N LYS A 81 -13.01 -14.65 33.00
CA LYS A 81 -13.09 -13.79 34.18
C LYS A 81 -14.36 -14.05 35.00
N ILE A 82 -15.50 -14.25 34.35
CA ILE A 82 -16.76 -14.59 35.04
C ILE A 82 -16.61 -15.91 35.78
N ILE A 83 -16.06 -16.95 35.13
CA ILE A 83 -15.85 -18.26 35.75
C ILE A 83 -14.92 -18.14 36.95
N LYS A 84 -13.79 -17.42 36.82
CA LYS A 84 -12.85 -17.17 37.93
C LYS A 84 -13.52 -16.47 39.11
N ASN A 85 -14.39 -15.50 38.85
CA ASN A 85 -15.12 -14.80 39.91
C ASN A 85 -16.17 -15.69 40.59
N LEU A 86 -16.87 -16.55 39.84
CA LEU A 86 -17.87 -17.48 40.38
C LEU A 86 -17.25 -18.58 41.25
N TRP A 87 -16.04 -19.02 40.89
CA TRP A 87 -15.31 -20.08 41.60
C TRP A 87 -14.37 -19.54 42.69
N SER A 88 -14.22 -18.22 42.83
CA SER A 88 -13.46 -17.63 43.92
C SER A 88 -14.29 -17.66 45.22
N PRO A 89 -13.84 -18.36 46.29
CA PRO A 89 -14.55 -18.39 47.56
C PRO A 89 -14.61 -16.98 48.18
N PRO A 90 -15.70 -16.61 48.90
CA PRO A 90 -15.87 -15.28 49.47
C PRO A 90 -14.89 -14.91 50.60
N PHE A 91 -13.89 -15.74 50.90
CA PHE A 91 -13.05 -15.62 52.10
C PHE A 91 -11.58 -15.21 51.85
N LEU A 92 -11.25 -14.61 50.70
CA LEU A 92 -9.94 -13.95 50.49
C LEU A 92 -10.00 -12.43 50.58
N LEU A 93 -10.97 -11.90 51.32
CA LEU A 93 -10.98 -10.53 51.84
C LEU A 93 -10.88 -10.61 53.36
N HIS A 94 -9.67 -10.71 53.89
CA HIS A 94 -9.37 -10.41 55.28
C HIS A 94 -7.94 -9.89 55.45
#